data_AF-A0A8H5D234-F1
#
_entry.id   AF-A0A8H5D234-F1
#
_cell.length_a   1.000
_cell.length_b   1.000
_cell.length_c   1.000
_cell.angle_alpha   90.00
_cell.angle_beta   90.00
_cell.angle_gamma   90.00
#
_symmetry.space_group_name_H-M   'P 1'
#
loop_
_entity.id
_entity.type
_entity.pdbx_description
1 polymer ?
#
loop_
_entity_poly.entity_id
_entity_poly.type
_entity_poly.pdbx_seq_one_letter_code
_entity_poly.pdbx_strand_id
1 'polypeptide(L)'
;MISIKTIGANLLALFFALSFAFAQDFSIPTSWRNSSISRDYDERLSIARNAFDIMMLAIYHLNMEFDGIGLWQSGNVFGSMANFDYIADSNVYEDIVDEGLRTSFNIYRYDVWSVSTCLLPVFFRADEVTCIHASTTTTSSGGLQALTTPTEHTNINHLLYAIAVWLHVSDYIVAPENVRTGIHLKKEFTLAPTCDGVTMVGGVFWTVDALQMEINSVTTSLYMTLSAFLAEATGDQQYIDAAVLSAQWILNQNINSDDILLDTVNGHDCQRGQPGDTVLTYNSGKYLEGLSVLADVTGNGFWRDVMVNITVATMKGAPWHGSDGIITEGGDPEENTDAVGFKAILIRGLDEVYTRSATNKPLQRLISRYVDVQYNALLDLAGNDNVYSASWTGPPQNFTTWGQLAALDVMVASLNAEGEDRRRIYGDHDQYTWLRRLRRNLGSIWKQEDR
;
A
#
# COMPACT_ATOMS: atom_id res chain seq x y z
N MET A 1 -19.34 27.56 -53.22
CA MET A 1 -17.97 27.05 -53.00
C MET A 1 -17.17 28.25 -52.47
N ILE A 2 -16.73 28.32 -51.22
CA ILE A 2 -15.97 27.37 -50.43
C ILE A 2 -16.45 27.42 -48.96
N SER A 3 -16.60 26.24 -48.37
CA SER A 3 -16.92 25.99 -46.96
C SER A 3 -15.63 26.02 -46.14
N ILE A 4 -15.62 26.69 -44.99
CA ILE A 4 -14.60 26.51 -43.96
C ILE A 4 -15.32 26.08 -42.67
N LYS A 5 -15.32 24.77 -42.46
CA LYS A 5 -15.42 24.13 -41.15
C LYS A 5 -14.02 24.09 -40.55
N THR A 6 -13.89 24.57 -39.34
CA THR A 6 -12.86 24.21 -38.34
C THR A 6 -13.28 24.92 -37.04
N ILE A 7 -13.14 24.43 -35.82
CA ILE A 7 -12.75 23.17 -35.16
C ILE A 7 -13.21 23.44 -33.70
N GLY A 8 -13.84 22.48 -33.02
CA GLY A 8 -14.25 22.66 -31.64
C GLY A 8 -13.04 22.85 -30.72
N ALA A 9 -13.04 23.94 -29.95
CA ALA A 9 -12.14 24.10 -28.81
C ALA A 9 -12.80 23.41 -27.61
N ASN A 10 -12.24 22.28 -27.19
CA ASN A 10 -12.47 21.69 -25.88
C ASN A 10 -12.00 22.71 -24.83
N LEU A 11 -12.94 23.29 -24.08
CA LEU A 11 -12.62 24.00 -22.85
C LEU A 11 -12.23 22.95 -21.79
N LEU A 12 -10.94 22.73 -21.61
CA LEU A 12 -10.41 22.17 -20.37
C LEU A 12 -10.54 23.27 -19.31
N ALA A 13 -11.50 23.15 -18.40
CA ALA A 13 -11.62 24.07 -17.28
C ALA A 13 -10.46 23.82 -16.31
N LEU A 14 -9.45 24.71 -16.32
CA LEU A 14 -8.48 24.83 -15.24
C LEU A 14 -9.21 25.37 -14.01
N PHE A 15 -9.59 24.49 -13.07
CA PHE A 15 -9.94 24.91 -11.73
C PHE A 15 -8.65 25.31 -10.99
N PHE A 16 -8.42 26.62 -10.86
CA PHE A 16 -7.48 27.13 -9.87
C PHE A 16 -8.11 26.95 -8.49
N ALA A 17 -7.68 25.93 -7.75
CA ALA A 17 -7.96 25.82 -6.33
C ALA A 17 -7.20 26.92 -5.59
N LEU A 18 -7.93 27.88 -5.02
CA LEU A 18 -7.43 28.74 -3.95
C LEU A 18 -7.16 27.85 -2.74
N SER A 19 -5.91 27.42 -2.55
CA SER A 19 -5.50 26.68 -1.36
C SER A 19 -5.50 27.63 -0.15
N PHE A 20 -6.57 27.57 0.63
CA PHE A 20 -6.52 27.99 2.02
C PHE A 20 -5.59 27.01 2.74
N ALA A 21 -4.33 27.39 2.94
CA ALA A 21 -3.41 26.62 3.76
C ALA A 21 -3.87 26.70 5.23
N PHE A 22 -4.74 25.78 5.64
CA PHE A 22 -4.90 25.49 7.05
C PHE A 22 -3.56 24.90 7.53
N ALA A 23 -2.97 25.53 8.55
CA ALA A 23 -1.79 24.96 9.19
C ALA A 23 -2.20 23.62 9.83
N GLN A 24 -1.63 22.52 9.35
CA GLN A 24 -1.87 21.20 9.91
C GLN A 24 -1.38 21.11 11.36
N ASP A 25 -2.19 20.49 12.22
CA ASP A 25 -1.86 20.35 13.64
C ASP A 25 -1.07 19.07 13.91
N PHE A 26 0.25 19.21 13.91
CA PHE A 26 1.19 18.13 14.23
C PHE A 26 1.43 17.93 15.73
N SER A 27 0.65 18.57 16.62
CA SER A 27 0.79 18.35 18.05
C SER A 27 0.43 16.90 18.41
N ILE A 28 1.24 16.32 19.30
CA ILE A 28 1.02 14.98 19.84
C ILE A 28 -0.03 15.07 20.94
N PRO A 29 -1.19 14.37 20.82
CA PRO A 29 -2.19 14.35 21.87
C PRO A 29 -1.60 13.83 23.19
N THR A 30 -1.77 14.59 24.27
CA THR A 30 -1.23 14.20 25.60
C THR A 30 -1.95 13.00 26.22
N SER A 31 -3.11 12.63 25.66
CA SER A 31 -3.86 11.44 26.07
C SER A 31 -3.29 10.15 25.49
N TRP A 32 -2.45 10.21 24.45
CA TRP A 32 -1.86 9.03 23.84
C TRP A 32 -0.98 8.27 24.83
N ARG A 33 -1.19 6.94 24.88
CA ARG A 33 -0.51 6.05 25.79
C ARG A 33 0.94 5.84 25.34
N ASN A 34 1.88 6.14 26.23
CA ASN A 34 3.29 5.77 26.07
C ASN A 34 3.82 6.06 24.65
N SER A 35 3.65 7.29 24.16
CA SER A 35 4.02 7.70 22.80
C SER A 35 5.53 7.89 22.62
N SER A 36 6.36 7.08 23.28
CA SER A 36 7.81 7.13 23.16
C SER A 36 8.41 5.76 23.42
N ILE A 37 9.33 5.32 22.57
CA ILE A 37 10.08 4.09 22.80
C ILE A 37 11.39 4.39 23.55
N SER A 38 11.66 3.63 24.61
CA SER A 38 12.92 3.68 25.37
C SER A 38 13.94 2.63 24.94
N ARG A 39 13.51 1.62 24.18
CA ARG A 39 14.34 0.52 23.66
C ARG A 39 15.22 1.02 22.53
N ASP A 40 16.47 0.56 22.50
CA ASP A 40 17.38 0.89 21.41
C ASP A 40 17.03 0.12 20.12
N TYR A 41 17.70 0.46 19.03
CA TYR A 41 17.48 -0.15 17.73
C TYR A 41 17.78 -1.64 17.72
N ASP A 42 18.85 -2.09 18.36
CA ASP A 42 19.23 -3.51 18.37
C ASP A 42 18.18 -4.36 19.10
N GLU A 43 17.63 -3.85 20.22
CA GLU A 43 16.53 -4.50 20.93
C GLU A 43 15.26 -4.53 20.06
N ARG A 44 14.88 -3.41 19.42
CA ARG A 44 13.72 -3.36 18.51
C ARG A 44 13.88 -4.30 17.31
N LEU A 45 15.07 -4.34 16.72
CA LEU A 45 15.42 -5.23 15.60
C LEU A 45 15.29 -6.69 16.02
N SER A 46 15.77 -7.05 17.21
CA SER A 46 15.60 -8.40 17.75
C SER A 46 14.14 -8.75 17.99
N ILE A 47 13.34 -7.84 18.53
CA ILE A 47 11.90 -8.05 18.78
C ILE A 47 11.15 -8.28 17.46
N ALA A 48 11.41 -7.44 16.46
CA ALA A 48 10.82 -7.58 15.13
C ALA A 48 11.20 -8.91 14.46
N ARG A 49 12.48 -9.29 14.51
CA ARG A 49 12.95 -10.59 13.99
C ARG A 49 12.27 -11.76 14.70
N ASN A 50 12.22 -11.75 16.02
CA ASN A 50 11.57 -12.82 16.79
C ASN A 50 10.08 -12.93 16.44
N ALA A 51 9.40 -11.82 16.17
CA ALA A 51 8.00 -11.83 15.76
C ALA A 51 7.78 -12.56 14.43
N PHE A 52 8.68 -12.35 13.45
CA PHE A 52 8.66 -13.09 12.18
C PHE A 52 9.05 -14.55 12.35
N ASP A 53 10.04 -14.87 13.19
CA ASP A 53 10.46 -16.26 13.44
C ASP A 53 9.31 -17.09 14.03
N ILE A 54 8.49 -16.49 14.91
CA ILE A 54 7.25 -17.10 15.41
C ILE A 54 6.20 -17.25 14.30
N MET A 55 6.01 -16.22 13.46
CA MET A 55 5.06 -16.27 12.34
C MET A 55 5.41 -17.39 11.35
N MET A 56 6.70 -17.61 11.10
CA MET A 56 7.20 -18.66 10.20
C MET A 56 6.86 -20.08 10.65
N LEU A 57 6.49 -20.31 11.91
CA LEU A 57 6.03 -21.61 12.38
C LEU A 57 4.68 -22.03 11.76
N ALA A 58 3.90 -21.06 11.27
CA ALA A 58 2.59 -21.30 10.66
C ALA A 58 2.64 -21.47 9.14
N ILE A 59 3.80 -21.33 8.49
CA ILE A 59 3.87 -21.39 7.02
C ILE A 59 3.60 -22.80 6.49
N TYR A 60 2.73 -22.90 5.50
CA TYR A 60 2.46 -24.12 4.75
C TYR A 60 3.18 -24.06 3.39
N HIS A 61 4.38 -24.64 3.33
CA HIS A 61 5.27 -24.54 2.17
C HIS A 61 4.70 -25.06 0.83
N LEU A 62 3.59 -25.82 0.83
CA LEU A 62 3.00 -26.31 -0.41
C LEU A 62 2.33 -25.19 -1.23
N ASN A 63 1.68 -24.25 -0.56
CA ASN A 63 0.99 -23.12 -1.20
C ASN A 63 1.49 -21.75 -0.72
N MET A 64 2.45 -21.73 0.21
CA MET A 64 3.04 -20.53 0.82
C MET A 64 2.00 -19.64 1.52
N GLU A 65 0.92 -20.24 2.02
CA GLU A 65 -0.02 -19.59 2.93
C GLU A 65 0.37 -19.88 4.39
N PHE A 66 -0.07 -19.03 5.31
CA PHE A 66 0.11 -19.25 6.74
C PHE A 66 -1.19 -19.82 7.35
N ASP A 67 -1.08 -20.95 8.05
CA ASP A 67 -2.22 -21.66 8.62
C ASP A 67 -3.01 -20.75 9.58
N GLY A 68 -4.33 -20.70 9.44
CA GLY A 68 -5.21 -19.84 10.23
C GLY A 68 -5.49 -18.44 9.65
N ILE A 69 -4.84 -18.05 8.54
CA ILE A 69 -5.17 -16.82 7.79
C ILE A 69 -5.36 -17.09 6.29
N GLY A 70 -6.02 -16.17 5.60
CA GLY A 70 -6.28 -16.29 4.17
C GLY A 70 -5.08 -15.93 3.29
N LEU A 71 -5.23 -16.15 1.98
CA LEU A 71 -4.20 -15.86 0.98
C LEU A 71 -3.74 -14.39 0.98
N TRP A 72 -4.67 -13.44 1.01
CA TRP A 72 -4.32 -12.01 1.00
C TRP A 72 -3.59 -11.59 2.28
N GLN A 73 -3.99 -12.15 3.42
CA GLN A 73 -3.34 -11.95 4.72
C GLN A 73 -1.93 -12.55 4.70
N SER A 74 -1.74 -13.72 4.07
CA SER A 74 -0.43 -14.33 3.87
C SER A 74 0.48 -13.45 3.00
N GLY A 75 -0.06 -12.86 1.92
CA GLY A 75 0.65 -11.87 1.11
C GLY A 75 1.15 -10.68 1.93
N ASN A 76 0.38 -10.22 2.93
CA ASN A 76 0.82 -9.16 3.82
C ASN A 76 2.00 -9.53 4.71
N VAL A 77 2.13 -10.80 5.10
CA VAL A 77 3.27 -11.29 5.89
C VAL A 77 4.55 -11.14 5.08
N PHE A 78 4.55 -11.63 3.83
CA PHE A 78 5.68 -11.45 2.91
C PHE A 78 5.98 -9.98 2.65
N GLY A 79 4.93 -9.16 2.53
CA GLY A 79 5.04 -7.71 2.46
C GLY A 79 5.78 -7.09 3.65
N SER A 80 5.45 -7.51 4.87
CA SER A 80 6.13 -7.03 6.08
C SER A 80 7.57 -7.53 6.17
N MET A 81 7.84 -8.77 5.74
CA MET A 81 9.20 -9.33 5.68
C MET A 81 10.11 -8.56 4.71
N ALA A 82 9.61 -8.22 3.52
CA ALA A 82 10.35 -7.41 2.55
C ALA A 82 10.63 -6.00 3.10
N ASN A 83 9.64 -5.38 3.78
CA ASN A 83 9.84 -4.09 4.43
C ASN A 83 10.83 -4.17 5.60
N PHE A 84 10.82 -5.27 6.36
CA PHE A 84 11.81 -5.51 7.41
C PHE A 84 13.22 -5.50 6.81
N ASP A 85 13.46 -6.30 5.78
CA ASP A 85 14.75 -6.39 5.11
C ASP A 85 15.21 -5.04 4.54
N TYR A 86 14.28 -4.29 3.94
CA TYR A 86 14.57 -2.95 3.44
C TYR A 86 14.96 -1.96 4.55
N ILE A 87 14.19 -1.90 5.65
CA ILE A 87 14.42 -0.94 6.75
C ILE A 87 15.63 -1.33 7.59
N ALA A 88 15.85 -2.63 7.77
CA ALA A 88 16.95 -3.17 8.56
C ALA A 88 18.27 -3.28 7.78
N ASP A 89 18.29 -2.96 6.48
CA ASP A 89 19.41 -3.21 5.56
C ASP A 89 19.89 -4.68 5.65
N SER A 90 18.93 -5.60 5.55
CA SER A 90 19.16 -7.05 5.60
C SER A 90 18.52 -7.78 4.42
N ASN A 91 18.81 -9.07 4.31
CA ASN A 91 18.24 -9.97 3.30
C ASN A 91 17.82 -11.31 3.91
N VAL A 92 17.41 -11.29 5.19
CA VAL A 92 17.14 -12.51 5.97
C VAL A 92 15.91 -13.24 5.45
N TYR A 93 14.94 -12.50 4.90
CA TYR A 93 13.68 -13.04 4.40
C TYR A 93 13.59 -13.03 2.86
N GLU A 94 14.63 -12.56 2.16
CA GLU A 94 14.67 -12.48 0.69
C GLU A 94 14.28 -13.81 0.02
N ASP A 95 14.93 -14.91 0.40
CA ASP A 95 14.70 -16.23 -0.21
C ASP A 95 13.25 -16.73 0.00
N ILE A 96 12.70 -16.55 1.20
CA ILE A 96 11.35 -17.02 1.51
C ILE A 96 10.27 -16.15 0.86
N VAL A 97 10.55 -14.85 0.69
CA VAL A 97 9.68 -13.93 -0.06
C VAL A 97 9.69 -14.32 -1.54
N ASP A 98 10.86 -14.52 -2.17
CA ASP A 98 10.95 -14.97 -3.58
C ASP A 98 10.21 -16.30 -3.80
N GLU A 99 10.39 -17.26 -2.91
CA GLU A 99 9.67 -18.54 -2.98
C GLU A 99 8.16 -18.36 -2.82
N GLY A 100 7.72 -17.52 -1.88
CA GLY A 100 6.32 -17.21 -1.62
C GLY A 100 5.63 -16.61 -2.83
N LEU A 101 6.25 -15.60 -3.43
CA LEU A 101 5.76 -14.90 -4.62
C LEU A 101 5.69 -15.85 -5.82
N ARG A 102 6.80 -16.52 -6.14
CA ARG A 102 6.87 -17.48 -7.26
C ARG A 102 5.83 -18.58 -7.13
N THR A 103 5.64 -19.12 -5.92
CA THR A 103 4.67 -20.19 -5.67
C THR A 103 3.24 -19.70 -5.84
N SER A 104 2.93 -18.54 -5.27
CA SER A 104 1.60 -17.92 -5.37
C SER A 104 1.25 -17.61 -6.84
N PHE A 105 2.17 -17.02 -7.59
CA PHE A 105 1.99 -16.74 -9.02
C PHE A 105 1.79 -18.00 -9.87
N ASN A 106 2.45 -19.11 -9.52
CA ASN A 106 2.32 -20.38 -10.25
C ASN A 106 1.03 -21.13 -9.94
N ILE A 107 0.60 -21.16 -8.67
CA ILE A 107 -0.59 -21.90 -8.24
C ILE A 107 -1.85 -21.16 -8.69
N TYR A 108 -1.89 -19.85 -8.49
CA TYR A 108 -3.12 -19.08 -8.59
C TYR A 108 -3.22 -18.27 -9.90
N ARG A 109 -2.99 -18.93 -11.05
CA ARG A 109 -3.02 -18.28 -12.38
C ARG A 109 -4.17 -17.27 -12.54
N TYR A 110 -3.91 -16.16 -13.25
CA TYR A 110 -4.81 -15.01 -13.46
C TYR A 110 -6.21 -15.31 -14.02
N ASP A 111 -6.50 -16.54 -14.44
CA ASP A 111 -7.73 -16.98 -15.10
C ASP A 111 -8.68 -17.84 -14.22
N VAL A 112 -8.25 -18.33 -13.06
CA VAL A 112 -9.09 -19.16 -12.16
C VAL A 112 -9.87 -18.34 -11.12
N TRP A 113 -9.69 -17.03 -11.08
CA TRP A 113 -10.35 -16.09 -10.15
C TRP A 113 -11.83 -15.82 -10.43
N SER A 114 -12.49 -16.67 -11.22
CA SER A 114 -13.71 -16.35 -11.97
C SER A 114 -15.04 -16.64 -11.28
N VAL A 115 -15.11 -17.01 -9.99
CA VAL A 115 -16.42 -17.40 -9.42
C VAL A 115 -16.81 -16.96 -8.01
N SER A 116 -15.94 -16.46 -7.11
CA SER A 116 -16.41 -16.02 -5.77
C SER A 116 -15.42 -15.24 -4.91
N THR A 117 -14.21 -14.93 -5.37
CA THR A 117 -13.18 -14.31 -4.53
C THR A 117 -12.83 -12.93 -5.07
N CYS A 118 -12.58 -11.98 -4.16
CA CYS A 118 -12.27 -10.59 -4.51
C CYS A 118 -11.08 -10.52 -5.48
N LEU A 119 -10.75 -9.32 -5.95
CA LEU A 119 -9.42 -9.01 -6.48
C LEU A 119 -8.30 -9.18 -5.40
N LEU A 120 -8.34 -10.26 -4.63
CA LEU A 120 -7.40 -10.72 -3.61
C LEU A 120 -5.95 -10.84 -4.12
N PRO A 121 -5.63 -11.06 -5.41
CA PRO A 121 -4.24 -11.04 -5.86
C PRO A 121 -3.67 -9.62 -5.97
N VAL A 122 -4.50 -8.57 -5.98
CA VAL A 122 -3.99 -7.18 -5.93
C VAL A 122 -3.42 -6.87 -4.53
N PHE A 123 -3.66 -7.74 -3.54
CA PHE A 123 -3.02 -7.69 -2.22
C PHE A 123 -1.63 -8.33 -2.19
N PHE A 124 -1.22 -9.09 -3.22
CA PHE A 124 0.19 -9.29 -3.51
C PHE A 124 0.72 -8.01 -4.14
N ARG A 125 0.95 -7.02 -3.26
CA ARG A 125 1.79 -5.82 -3.41
C ARG A 125 2.40 -5.73 -4.83
N ALA A 126 1.98 -4.85 -5.75
CA ALA A 126 2.10 -3.38 -5.71
C ALA A 126 3.43 -2.86 -5.14
N ASP A 127 3.87 -3.49 -4.07
CA ASP A 127 4.98 -3.13 -3.23
C ASP A 127 6.12 -4.19 -3.34
N GLU A 128 6.06 -5.11 -4.31
CA GLU A 128 7.21 -5.84 -4.87
C GLU A 128 8.24 -4.93 -5.57
N VAL A 129 7.90 -3.66 -5.80
CA VAL A 129 8.87 -2.66 -6.29
C VAL A 129 9.95 -2.36 -5.23
N THR A 130 9.69 -2.66 -3.95
CA THR A 130 10.69 -2.51 -2.87
C THR A 130 11.83 -3.56 -2.97
N CYS A 131 11.63 -4.70 -3.66
CA CYS A 131 12.72 -5.62 -3.99
C CYS A 131 13.69 -5.06 -5.03
N ILE A 132 13.32 -4.00 -5.76
CA ILE A 132 14.27 -3.30 -6.63
C ILE A 132 15.18 -2.36 -5.80
N HIS A 133 14.72 -1.87 -4.65
CA HIS A 133 15.53 -1.02 -3.76
C HIS A 133 16.52 -1.80 -2.87
N ALA A 134 16.25 -3.06 -2.53
CA ALA A 134 17.10 -3.86 -1.63
C ALA A 134 18.22 -4.68 -2.33
N SER A 135 18.21 -4.81 -3.66
CA SER A 135 19.12 -5.75 -4.37
C SER A 135 20.23 -5.08 -5.22
N THR A 136 20.50 -3.78 -5.07
CA THR A 136 21.57 -3.11 -5.85
C THR A 136 22.82 -2.69 -5.05
N THR A 137 22.95 -3.05 -3.78
CA THR A 137 24.16 -2.76 -2.97
C THR A 137 25.17 -3.89 -2.87
N THR A 138 24.94 -5.07 -3.46
CA THR A 138 25.92 -6.16 -3.48
C THR A 138 26.11 -6.76 -4.87
N THR A 139 26.88 -6.07 -5.73
CA THR A 139 27.80 -6.65 -6.73
C THR A 139 28.39 -5.56 -7.64
N SER A 140 29.12 -4.61 -7.05
CA SER A 140 30.03 -3.75 -7.82
C SER A 140 31.39 -4.41 -8.00
N SER A 141 31.46 -5.51 -8.75
CA SER A 141 32.70 -6.00 -9.40
C SER A 141 32.45 -7.30 -10.16
N GLY A 142 32.21 -7.23 -11.48
CA GLY A 142 32.21 -8.44 -12.31
C GLY A 142 31.57 -8.29 -13.68
N GLY A 143 32.41 -7.97 -14.68
CA GLY A 143 32.38 -8.51 -16.04
C GLY A 143 31.04 -8.83 -16.74
N LEU A 144 30.73 -7.98 -17.71
CA LEU A 144 29.91 -8.24 -18.88
C LEU A 144 30.36 -9.52 -19.64
N GLN A 145 29.85 -10.71 -19.27
CA GLN A 145 29.86 -11.97 -20.06
C GLN A 145 29.27 -13.15 -19.25
N ALA A 146 27.94 -13.31 -19.18
CA ALA A 146 27.29 -14.59 -18.83
C ALA A 146 25.76 -14.53 -19.01
N LEU A 147 25.25 -14.58 -20.25
CA LEU A 147 23.81 -14.70 -20.54
C LEU A 147 23.24 -16.13 -20.30
N THR A 148 23.82 -16.92 -19.40
CA THR A 148 23.41 -18.34 -19.20
C THR A 148 23.58 -18.86 -17.76
N THR A 149 23.40 -18.04 -16.73
CA THR A 149 23.40 -18.51 -15.33
C THR A 149 22.07 -18.20 -14.62
N PRO A 150 21.44 -19.16 -13.91
CA PRO A 150 20.07 -19.02 -13.37
C PRO A 150 19.88 -18.01 -12.23
N THR A 151 20.95 -17.34 -11.76
CA THR A 151 20.89 -16.46 -10.58
C THR A 151 20.61 -15.00 -10.91
N GLU A 152 20.68 -14.58 -12.17
CA GLU A 152 20.21 -13.24 -12.62
C GLU A 152 18.71 -13.22 -12.98
N HIS A 153 18.01 -14.36 -12.87
CA HIS A 153 16.65 -14.54 -13.35
C HIS A 153 15.53 -14.21 -12.34
N THR A 154 15.82 -14.04 -11.04
CA THR A 154 14.78 -13.81 -10.01
C THR A 154 14.22 -12.39 -10.06
N ASN A 155 15.07 -11.36 -10.17
CA ASN A 155 14.64 -9.95 -10.13
C ASN A 155 13.80 -9.49 -11.32
N ILE A 156 14.00 -10.08 -12.50
CA ILE A 156 13.19 -9.79 -13.69
C ILE A 156 11.77 -10.35 -13.53
N ASN A 157 11.57 -11.39 -12.70
CA ASN A 157 10.26 -12.02 -12.55
C ASN A 157 9.30 -11.17 -11.72
N HIS A 158 9.73 -10.55 -10.60
CA HIS A 158 8.83 -9.77 -9.73
C HIS A 158 8.28 -8.50 -10.40
N LEU A 159 9.12 -7.75 -11.12
CA LEU A 159 8.61 -6.60 -11.88
C LEU A 159 7.63 -7.05 -12.99
N LEU A 160 7.89 -8.18 -13.65
CA LEU A 160 6.97 -8.72 -14.65
C LEU A 160 5.66 -9.22 -14.04
N TYR A 161 5.71 -9.78 -12.84
CA TYR A 161 4.55 -10.17 -12.04
C TYR A 161 3.68 -8.96 -11.69
N ALA A 162 4.29 -7.89 -11.17
CA ALA A 162 3.61 -6.63 -10.89
C ALA A 162 2.96 -6.02 -12.15
N ILE A 163 3.66 -6.02 -13.29
CA ILE A 163 3.11 -5.56 -14.57
C ILE A 163 1.95 -6.44 -15.04
N ALA A 164 2.06 -7.77 -14.90
CA ALA A 164 0.99 -8.69 -15.28
C ALA A 164 -0.29 -8.48 -14.44
N VAL A 165 -0.14 -8.28 -13.12
CA VAL A 165 -1.25 -7.91 -12.23
C VAL A 165 -1.84 -6.57 -12.65
N TRP A 166 -1.01 -5.55 -12.89
CA TRP A 166 -1.48 -4.23 -13.32
C TRP A 166 -2.29 -4.30 -14.61
N LEU A 167 -1.79 -5.02 -15.62
CA LEU A 167 -2.49 -5.22 -16.90
C LEU A 167 -3.83 -5.94 -16.70
N HIS A 168 -3.89 -6.95 -15.84
CA HIS A 168 -5.14 -7.65 -15.55
C HIS A 168 -6.16 -6.76 -14.85
N VAL A 169 -5.74 -5.97 -13.84
CA VAL A 169 -6.65 -5.08 -13.10
C VAL A 169 -7.11 -3.89 -13.95
N SER A 170 -6.28 -3.46 -14.90
CA SER A 170 -6.62 -2.39 -15.87
C SER A 170 -7.86 -2.72 -16.70
N ASP A 171 -8.24 -3.99 -16.85
CA ASP A 171 -9.48 -4.41 -17.51
C ASP A 171 -10.75 -4.09 -16.70
N TYR A 172 -10.61 -3.72 -15.42
CA TYR A 172 -11.69 -3.50 -14.45
C TYR A 172 -11.71 -2.07 -13.88
N ILE A 173 -10.92 -1.15 -14.43
CA ILE A 173 -11.01 0.27 -14.11
C ILE A 173 -12.11 0.93 -14.93
N VAL A 174 -12.85 1.85 -14.31
CA VAL A 174 -13.79 2.71 -15.02
C VAL A 174 -13.02 3.72 -15.87
N ALA A 175 -12.97 3.49 -17.18
CA ALA A 175 -12.38 4.40 -18.16
C ALA A 175 -13.37 5.50 -18.59
N PRO A 176 -12.89 6.63 -19.14
CA PRO A 176 -13.75 7.71 -19.64
C PRO A 176 -14.83 7.26 -20.64
N GLU A 177 -14.48 6.28 -21.48
CA GLU A 177 -15.40 5.72 -22.48
C GLU A 177 -16.54 4.91 -21.84
N ASN A 178 -16.30 4.28 -20.68
CA ASN A 178 -17.34 3.54 -19.98
C ASN A 178 -18.41 4.50 -19.44
N VAL A 179 -17.99 5.61 -18.86
CA VAL A 179 -18.88 6.68 -18.39
C VAL A 179 -19.63 7.32 -19.55
N ARG A 180 -18.99 7.52 -20.72
CA ARG A 180 -19.64 8.08 -21.92
C ARG A 180 -20.75 7.18 -22.49
N THR A 181 -20.56 5.86 -22.41
CA THR A 181 -21.48 4.87 -23.01
C THR A 181 -22.44 4.27 -22.00
N GLY A 182 -22.15 4.36 -20.70
CA GLY A 182 -22.82 3.61 -19.64
C GLY A 182 -22.48 2.12 -19.64
N ILE A 183 -21.44 1.70 -20.38
CA ILE A 183 -21.10 0.28 -20.61
C ILE A 183 -19.65 0.01 -20.21
N HIS A 184 -19.45 -1.00 -19.37
CA HIS A 184 -18.13 -1.56 -19.07
C HIS A 184 -18.06 -3.01 -19.58
N LEU A 185 -17.11 -3.33 -20.46
CA LEU A 185 -17.12 -4.59 -21.22
C LEU A 185 -17.00 -5.87 -20.36
N LYS A 186 -16.51 -5.75 -19.12
CA LYS A 186 -16.39 -6.85 -18.15
C LYS A 186 -17.55 -6.92 -17.15
N LYS A 187 -18.53 -6.03 -17.23
CA LYS A 187 -19.61 -5.90 -16.24
C LYS A 187 -20.98 -5.91 -16.91
N GLU A 188 -21.90 -6.69 -16.36
CA GLU A 188 -23.24 -6.97 -16.92
C GLU A 188 -24.33 -6.10 -16.29
N PHE A 189 -24.06 -4.81 -16.16
CA PHE A 189 -25.04 -3.81 -15.71
C PHE A 189 -24.76 -2.44 -16.34
N THR A 190 -25.71 -1.52 -16.22
CA THR A 190 -25.52 -0.14 -16.69
C THR A 190 -24.71 0.67 -15.69
N LEU A 191 -23.54 1.16 -16.09
CA LEU A 191 -22.69 1.99 -15.23
C LEU A 191 -23.30 3.39 -15.04
N ALA A 192 -23.40 3.84 -13.80
CA ALA A 192 -23.68 5.23 -13.47
C ALA A 192 -22.51 6.11 -13.95
N PRO A 193 -22.76 7.12 -14.82
CA PRO A 193 -21.68 7.98 -15.31
C PRO A 193 -21.11 8.87 -14.20
N THR A 194 -21.94 9.22 -13.23
CA THR A 194 -21.61 10.09 -12.10
C THR A 194 -22.34 9.62 -10.85
N CYS A 195 -21.66 9.72 -9.70
CA CYS A 195 -22.26 9.62 -8.37
C CYS A 195 -22.02 10.94 -7.64
N ASP A 196 -23.02 11.42 -6.91
CA ASP A 196 -22.96 12.70 -6.16
C ASP A 196 -22.49 13.92 -6.99
N GLY A 197 -22.77 13.91 -8.30
CA GLY A 197 -22.37 14.97 -9.23
C GLY A 197 -20.91 14.92 -9.70
N VAL A 198 -20.16 13.90 -9.29
CA VAL A 198 -18.75 13.68 -9.65
C VAL A 198 -18.66 12.47 -10.59
N THR A 199 -17.63 12.42 -11.46
CA THR A 199 -17.38 11.32 -12.40
C THR A 199 -16.94 10.01 -11.73
N MET A 200 -17.41 8.86 -12.22
CA MET A 200 -16.97 7.53 -11.74
C MET A 200 -15.65 7.05 -12.34
N VAL A 201 -15.05 7.81 -13.26
CA VAL A 201 -13.77 7.49 -13.88
C VAL A 201 -12.66 7.34 -12.83
N GLY A 202 -11.84 6.30 -12.97
CA GLY A 202 -10.72 6.00 -12.09
C GLY A 202 -11.03 5.00 -10.98
N GLY A 203 -12.31 4.74 -10.68
CA GLY A 203 -12.70 3.70 -9.73
C GLY A 203 -12.43 2.30 -10.28
N VAL A 204 -12.06 1.37 -9.42
CA VAL A 204 -11.80 -0.04 -9.76
C VAL A 204 -12.86 -0.94 -9.13
N PHE A 205 -13.45 -1.84 -9.91
CA PHE A 205 -14.42 -2.79 -9.38
C PHE A 205 -13.83 -3.74 -8.34
N TRP A 206 -14.61 -4.12 -7.34
CA TRP A 206 -14.12 -4.95 -6.22
C TRP A 206 -13.70 -6.36 -6.66
N THR A 207 -14.44 -6.95 -7.59
CA THR A 207 -14.23 -8.33 -8.04
C THR A 207 -14.29 -8.42 -9.57
N VAL A 208 -13.81 -9.52 -10.12
CA VAL A 208 -13.92 -9.83 -11.56
C VAL A 208 -15.31 -10.33 -11.97
N ASP A 209 -16.19 -10.62 -11.00
CA ASP A 209 -17.56 -11.08 -11.26
C ASP A 209 -18.31 -10.02 -12.07
N ALA A 210 -18.88 -10.43 -13.22
CA ALA A 210 -19.57 -9.54 -14.12
C ALA A 210 -20.83 -8.91 -13.50
N LEU A 211 -21.46 -9.57 -12.52
CA LEU A 211 -22.67 -9.09 -11.85
C LEU A 211 -22.37 -8.25 -10.60
N GLN A 212 -21.13 -8.30 -10.11
CA GLN A 212 -20.73 -7.49 -8.95
C GLN A 212 -20.55 -6.03 -9.35
N MET A 213 -21.31 -5.15 -8.71
CA MET A 213 -21.47 -3.73 -9.04
C MET A 213 -20.63 -2.82 -8.15
N GLU A 214 -20.02 -3.35 -7.09
CA GLU A 214 -19.26 -2.58 -6.12
C GLU A 214 -17.92 -2.07 -6.68
N ILE A 215 -17.69 -0.77 -6.51
CA ILE A 215 -16.40 -0.08 -6.73
C ILE A 215 -15.97 0.43 -5.36
N ASN A 216 -14.78 0.06 -4.90
CA ASN A 216 -14.38 0.36 -3.52
C ASN A 216 -12.99 0.98 -3.40
N SER A 217 -12.76 1.59 -2.24
CA SER A 217 -11.51 2.29 -1.92
C SER A 217 -10.32 1.35 -1.90
N VAL A 218 -10.47 0.11 -1.40
CA VAL A 218 -9.33 -0.80 -1.32
C VAL A 218 -8.81 -1.20 -2.69
N THR A 219 -9.66 -1.66 -3.62
CA THR A 219 -9.18 -2.07 -4.95
C THR A 219 -8.64 -0.90 -5.75
N THR A 220 -9.28 0.27 -5.61
CA THR A 220 -8.82 1.50 -6.26
C THR A 220 -7.48 1.96 -5.67
N SER A 221 -7.29 1.91 -4.35
CA SER A 221 -6.03 2.29 -3.69
C SER A 221 -4.91 1.32 -3.99
N LEU A 222 -5.19 0.02 -4.07
CA LEU A 222 -4.20 -0.99 -4.45
C LEU A 222 -3.71 -0.78 -5.88
N TYR A 223 -4.63 -0.60 -6.83
CA TYR A 223 -4.28 -0.31 -8.23
C TYR A 223 -3.53 1.02 -8.37
N MET A 224 -3.98 2.06 -7.66
CA MET A 224 -3.30 3.35 -7.60
C MET A 224 -1.87 3.20 -7.07
N THR A 225 -1.67 2.46 -6.00
CA THR A 225 -0.36 2.26 -5.37
C THR A 225 0.57 1.46 -6.28
N LEU A 226 0.09 0.36 -6.86
CA LEU A 226 0.84 -0.41 -7.87
C LEU A 226 1.25 0.46 -9.05
N SER A 227 0.34 1.31 -9.54
CA SER A 227 0.62 2.26 -10.60
C SER A 227 1.70 3.27 -10.19
N ALA A 228 1.64 3.82 -8.98
CA ALA A 228 2.65 4.77 -8.51
C ALA A 228 4.04 4.14 -8.36
N PHE A 229 4.11 2.92 -7.82
CA PHE A 229 5.37 2.18 -7.71
C PHE A 229 5.93 1.74 -9.07
N LEU A 230 5.09 1.28 -10.00
CA LEU A 230 5.53 0.99 -11.37
C LEU A 230 6.04 2.25 -12.06
N ALA A 231 5.38 3.39 -11.86
CA ALA A 231 5.88 4.68 -12.35
C ALA A 231 7.25 5.05 -11.76
N GLU A 232 7.48 4.79 -10.48
CA GLU A 232 8.79 5.02 -9.85
C GLU A 232 9.87 4.10 -10.44
N ALA A 233 9.54 2.82 -10.63
CA ALA A 233 10.46 1.81 -11.15
C ALA A 233 10.84 2.03 -12.63
N THR A 234 9.86 2.36 -13.48
CA THR A 234 10.05 2.40 -14.93
C THR A 234 10.19 3.82 -15.47
N GLY A 235 9.57 4.80 -14.82
CA GLY A 235 9.42 6.17 -15.32
C GLY A 235 8.42 6.29 -16.48
N ASP A 236 7.56 5.28 -16.71
CA ASP A 236 6.55 5.32 -17.78
C ASP A 236 5.31 6.12 -17.39
N GLN A 237 4.89 6.99 -18.30
CA GLN A 237 3.79 7.92 -18.09
C GLN A 237 2.44 7.21 -17.89
N GLN A 238 2.21 6.05 -18.50
CA GLN A 238 0.95 5.31 -18.37
C GLN A 238 0.64 4.94 -16.91
N TYR A 239 1.66 4.64 -16.13
CA TYR A 239 1.51 4.28 -14.72
C TYR A 239 1.25 5.54 -13.87
N ILE A 240 1.88 6.66 -14.20
CA ILE A 240 1.58 7.96 -13.56
C ILE A 240 0.13 8.35 -13.83
N ASP A 241 -0.32 8.25 -15.09
CA ASP A 241 -1.68 8.63 -15.50
C ASP A 241 -2.73 7.77 -14.79
N ALA A 242 -2.49 6.46 -14.69
CA ALA A 242 -3.37 5.53 -13.97
C ALA A 242 -3.43 5.81 -12.47
N ALA A 243 -2.28 6.11 -11.84
CA ALA A 243 -2.21 6.46 -10.42
C ALA A 243 -2.96 7.77 -10.14
N VAL A 244 -2.73 8.81 -10.96
CA VAL A 244 -3.43 10.10 -10.85
C VAL A 244 -4.94 9.92 -10.99
N LEU A 245 -5.39 9.16 -12.00
CA LEU A 245 -6.81 8.97 -12.27
C LEU A 245 -7.52 8.29 -11.09
N SER A 246 -6.92 7.21 -10.56
CA SER A 246 -7.47 6.45 -9.43
C SER A 246 -7.42 7.26 -8.13
N ALA A 247 -6.37 8.05 -7.92
CA ALA A 247 -6.26 8.92 -6.76
C ALA A 247 -7.30 10.04 -6.77
N GLN A 248 -7.58 10.60 -7.94
CA GLN A 248 -8.64 11.60 -8.13
C GLN A 248 -10.03 11.01 -7.89
N TRP A 249 -10.27 9.76 -8.28
CA TRP A 249 -11.54 9.10 -7.98
C TRP A 249 -11.77 9.04 -6.48
N ILE A 250 -10.81 8.52 -5.71
CA ILE A 250 -10.93 8.43 -4.24
C ILE A 250 -11.22 9.82 -3.63
N LEU A 251 -10.40 10.82 -3.98
CA LEU A 251 -10.49 12.15 -3.40
C LEU A 251 -11.82 12.86 -3.73
N ASN A 252 -12.39 12.61 -4.90
CA ASN A 252 -13.61 13.29 -5.33
C ASN A 252 -14.88 12.47 -5.04
N GLN A 253 -14.78 11.15 -4.86
CA GLN A 253 -15.94 10.25 -4.76
C GLN A 253 -16.07 9.50 -3.44
N ASN A 254 -14.96 9.11 -2.81
CA ASN A 254 -14.99 8.07 -1.78
C ASN A 254 -14.18 8.43 -0.53
N ILE A 255 -14.31 9.69 -0.13
CA ILE A 255 -13.73 10.27 1.09
C ILE A 255 -14.79 11.15 1.78
N ASN A 256 -14.83 11.16 3.10
CA ASN A 256 -15.73 12.03 3.84
C ASN A 256 -15.13 13.42 4.08
N SER A 257 -15.89 14.31 4.73
CA SER A 257 -15.47 15.68 5.04
C SER A 257 -14.34 15.78 6.07
N ASP A 258 -14.02 14.68 6.75
CA ASP A 258 -12.97 14.61 7.77
C ASP A 258 -11.67 14.02 7.20
N ASP A 259 -11.53 13.96 5.88
CA ASP A 259 -10.38 13.39 5.15
C ASP A 259 -10.16 11.89 5.45
N ILE A 260 -11.23 11.15 5.76
CA ILE A 260 -11.20 9.69 5.98
C ILE A 260 -11.89 8.98 4.81
N LEU A 261 -11.21 7.97 4.26
CA LEU A 261 -11.73 7.21 3.12
C LEU A 261 -12.94 6.37 3.53
N LEU A 262 -13.94 6.38 2.65
CA LEU A 262 -15.13 5.54 2.72
C LEU A 262 -14.85 4.19 2.06
N ASP A 263 -15.70 3.20 2.33
CA ASP A 263 -15.49 1.87 1.78
C ASP A 263 -15.90 1.74 0.31
N THR A 264 -17.20 1.75 0.02
CA THR A 264 -17.74 1.28 -1.26
C THR A 264 -18.84 2.20 -1.81
N VAL A 265 -18.88 2.31 -3.14
CA VAL A 265 -20.02 2.86 -3.90
C VAL A 265 -20.50 1.84 -4.93
N ASN A 266 -21.81 1.70 -5.08
CA ASN A 266 -22.40 0.89 -6.12
C ASN A 266 -22.28 1.61 -7.47
N GLY A 267 -21.60 0.98 -8.42
CA GLY A 267 -21.37 1.54 -9.76
C GLY A 267 -22.61 1.63 -10.63
N HIS A 268 -23.73 1.00 -10.28
CA HIS A 268 -24.99 1.05 -11.05
C HIS A 268 -25.89 2.22 -10.64
N ASP A 269 -26.10 2.42 -9.34
CA ASP A 269 -27.11 3.32 -8.81
C ASP A 269 -26.60 4.28 -7.73
N CYS A 270 -25.27 4.30 -7.52
CA CYS A 270 -24.60 5.15 -6.54
C CYS A 270 -25.02 4.90 -5.09
N GLN A 271 -25.73 3.80 -4.80
CA GLN A 271 -25.98 3.42 -3.42
C GLN A 271 -24.66 3.13 -2.73
N ARG A 272 -24.46 3.75 -1.58
CA ARG A 272 -23.46 3.33 -0.62
C ARG A 272 -24.13 2.30 0.29
N GLY A 273 -23.35 1.48 1.00
CA GLY A 273 -23.86 0.41 1.86
C GLY A 273 -24.74 0.89 3.02
N GLN A 274 -24.69 0.18 4.16
CA GLN A 274 -25.50 0.48 5.35
C GLN A 274 -25.39 1.96 5.80
N PRO A 275 -26.39 2.51 6.53
CA PRO A 275 -26.35 3.90 6.97
C PRO A 275 -25.15 4.16 7.89
N GLY A 276 -24.19 4.93 7.39
CA GLY A 276 -22.89 5.17 8.02
C GLY A 276 -21.81 4.48 7.21
N ASP A 277 -21.22 5.22 6.26
CA ASP A 277 -20.07 4.78 5.49
C ASP A 277 -19.07 4.05 6.38
N THR A 278 -18.85 2.76 6.13
CA THR A 278 -17.85 2.01 6.88
C THR A 278 -16.49 2.64 6.60
N VAL A 279 -15.89 3.24 7.62
CA VAL A 279 -14.50 3.71 7.55
C VAL A 279 -13.62 2.64 8.15
N LEU A 280 -12.66 2.16 7.36
CA LEU A 280 -11.79 1.04 7.70
C LEU A 280 -10.34 1.52 7.59
N THR A 281 -9.47 1.12 8.51
CA THR A 281 -8.11 1.70 8.60
C THR A 281 -7.32 1.47 7.31
N TYR A 282 -7.47 0.29 6.70
CA TYR A 282 -6.73 -0.12 5.50
C TYR A 282 -7.04 0.71 4.25
N ASN A 283 -8.25 1.28 4.13
CA ASN A 283 -8.62 2.10 2.98
C ASN A 283 -7.74 3.34 2.97
N SER A 284 -7.72 4.06 4.09
CA SER A 284 -6.86 5.25 4.25
C SER A 284 -5.37 4.87 4.25
N GLY A 285 -5.00 3.77 4.88
CA GLY A 285 -3.63 3.25 4.92
C GLY A 285 -3.03 3.02 3.54
N LYS A 286 -3.73 2.23 2.70
CA LYS A 286 -3.24 1.91 1.35
C LYS A 286 -3.21 3.14 0.44
N TYR A 287 -4.18 4.03 0.58
CA TYR A 287 -4.17 5.29 -0.17
C TYR A 287 -3.00 6.19 0.19
N LEU A 288 -2.66 6.29 1.49
CA LEU A 288 -1.50 7.04 1.97
C LEU A 288 -0.18 6.49 1.44
N GLU A 289 -0.04 5.17 1.40
CA GLU A 289 1.10 4.49 0.77
C GLU A 289 1.26 4.94 -0.69
N GLY A 290 0.22 4.77 -1.51
CA GLY A 290 0.24 5.21 -2.91
C GLY A 290 0.46 6.70 -3.09
N LEU A 291 -0.13 7.56 -2.25
CA LEU A 291 0.01 9.03 -2.35
C LEU A 291 1.44 9.49 -2.10
N SER A 292 2.13 8.83 -1.18
CA SER A 292 3.52 9.17 -0.84
C SER A 292 4.45 8.96 -2.05
N VAL A 293 4.26 7.87 -2.80
CA VAL A 293 4.97 7.60 -4.05
C VAL A 293 4.48 8.51 -5.17
N LEU A 294 3.17 8.69 -5.31
CA LEU A 294 2.57 9.53 -6.36
C LEU A 294 3.08 10.97 -6.29
N ALA A 295 3.20 11.53 -5.09
CA ALA A 295 3.72 12.88 -4.87
C ALA A 295 5.17 13.02 -5.36
N ASP A 296 6.01 12.00 -5.19
CA ASP A 296 7.40 11.99 -5.64
C ASP A 296 7.50 11.84 -7.17
N VAL A 297 6.83 10.84 -7.76
CA VAL A 297 6.94 10.55 -9.21
C VAL A 297 6.33 11.65 -10.07
N THR A 298 5.34 12.38 -9.56
CA THR A 298 4.75 13.55 -10.25
C THR A 298 5.48 14.85 -9.97
N GLY A 299 6.20 14.94 -8.85
CA GLY A 299 6.74 16.21 -8.33
C GLY A 299 5.65 17.25 -8.02
N ASN A 300 4.38 16.84 -7.87
CA ASN A 300 3.26 17.75 -7.70
C ASN A 300 2.95 17.97 -6.21
N GLY A 301 3.14 19.21 -5.74
CA GLY A 301 2.87 19.62 -4.36
C GLY A 301 1.43 19.37 -3.90
N PHE A 302 0.45 19.35 -4.81
CA PHE A 302 -0.94 19.03 -4.48
C PHE A 302 -1.07 17.63 -3.84
N TRP A 303 -0.45 16.61 -4.44
CA TRP A 303 -0.50 15.25 -3.90
C TRP A 303 0.20 15.14 -2.57
N ARG A 304 1.27 15.93 -2.37
CA ARG A 304 1.92 16.04 -1.07
C ARG A 304 0.98 16.62 -0.02
N ASP A 305 0.28 17.71 -0.32
CA ASP A 305 -0.65 18.35 0.62
C ASP A 305 -1.80 17.41 0.99
N VAL A 306 -2.38 16.71 0.01
CA VAL A 306 -3.42 15.69 0.23
C VAL A 306 -2.90 14.57 1.16
N MET A 307 -1.71 14.04 0.88
CA MET A 307 -1.06 13.02 1.71
C MET A 307 -0.90 13.51 3.16
N VAL A 308 -0.43 14.73 3.38
CA VAL A 308 -0.24 15.30 4.74
C VAL A 308 -1.58 15.42 5.46
N ASN A 309 -2.62 15.94 4.81
CA ASN A 309 -3.94 16.15 5.44
C ASN A 309 -4.55 14.82 5.89
N ILE A 310 -4.60 13.82 5.01
CA ILE A 310 -5.14 12.49 5.31
C ILE A 310 -4.29 11.79 6.39
N THR A 311 -2.97 11.96 6.38
CA THR A 311 -2.10 11.40 7.41
C THR A 311 -2.43 11.96 8.80
N VAL A 312 -2.71 13.26 8.91
CA VAL A 312 -3.10 13.87 10.19
C VAL A 312 -4.50 13.41 10.61
N ALA A 313 -5.45 13.38 9.68
CA ALA A 313 -6.82 12.93 9.94
C ALA A 313 -6.87 11.49 10.46
N THR A 314 -6.16 10.57 9.80
CA THR A 314 -6.12 9.15 10.16
C THR A 314 -5.56 8.86 11.55
N MET A 315 -4.67 9.71 12.07
CA MET A 315 -4.09 9.55 13.41
C MET A 315 -4.86 10.29 14.51
N LYS A 316 -5.59 11.37 14.19
CA LYS A 316 -6.17 12.26 15.21
C LYS A 316 -7.70 12.31 15.23
N GLY A 317 -8.35 12.06 14.10
CA GLY A 317 -9.79 12.24 13.93
C GLY A 317 -10.56 10.95 13.63
N ALA A 318 -9.88 9.82 13.55
CA ALA A 318 -10.48 8.61 13.04
C ALA A 318 -11.18 7.77 14.13
N PRO A 319 -12.24 7.02 13.79
CA PRO A 319 -13.04 6.30 14.79
C PRO A 319 -12.45 4.94 15.21
N TRP A 320 -11.33 4.51 14.64
CA TRP A 320 -10.75 3.18 14.88
C TRP A 320 -9.81 3.10 16.09
N HIS A 321 -9.61 4.19 16.83
CA HIS A 321 -8.74 4.22 17.99
C HIS A 321 -9.36 4.96 19.18
N GLY A 322 -8.98 4.56 20.38
CA GLY A 322 -9.43 5.19 21.63
C GLY A 322 -8.77 6.55 21.89
N SER A 323 -9.21 7.22 22.96
CA SER A 323 -8.56 8.46 23.42
C SER A 323 -7.08 8.28 23.80
N ASP A 324 -6.69 7.04 24.10
CA ASP A 324 -5.34 6.59 24.38
C ASP A 324 -4.49 6.35 23.13
N GLY A 325 -5.06 6.51 21.93
CA GLY A 325 -4.37 6.36 20.67
C GLY A 325 -4.23 4.92 20.19
N ILE A 326 -4.69 3.91 20.94
CA ILE A 326 -4.54 2.50 20.54
C ILE A 326 -5.61 2.14 19.51
N ILE A 327 -5.21 1.54 18.40
CA ILE A 327 -6.16 1.04 17.39
C ILE A 327 -6.92 -0.18 17.93
N THR A 328 -8.25 -0.14 17.85
CA THR A 328 -9.16 -1.19 18.33
C THR A 328 -9.85 -1.97 17.21
N GLU A 329 -9.78 -1.50 15.96
CA GLU A 329 -10.32 -2.21 14.80
C GLU A 329 -9.72 -3.62 14.69
N GLY A 330 -10.56 -4.63 14.39
CA GLY A 330 -10.11 -6.03 14.30
C GLY A 330 -9.50 -6.53 15.61
N GLY A 331 -10.01 -6.06 16.74
CA GLY A 331 -9.50 -6.38 18.08
C GLY A 331 -10.07 -7.65 18.70
N ASP A 332 -10.94 -8.39 18.00
CA ASP A 332 -11.43 -9.68 18.48
C ASP A 332 -10.28 -10.70 18.44
N PRO A 333 -9.88 -11.24 19.60
CA PRO A 333 -8.80 -12.19 19.63
C PRO A 333 -9.19 -13.62 19.23
N GLU A 334 -10.46 -13.99 19.31
CA GLU A 334 -10.90 -15.39 19.31
C GLU A 334 -11.11 -15.95 17.90
N GLU A 335 -11.28 -15.08 16.90
CA GLU A 335 -11.51 -15.47 15.51
C GLU A 335 -10.72 -14.62 14.52
N ASN A 336 -10.27 -15.27 13.44
CA ASN A 336 -9.73 -14.54 12.29
C ASN A 336 -10.87 -13.90 11.50
N THR A 337 -10.75 -12.60 11.26
CA THR A 337 -11.57 -11.86 10.31
C THR A 337 -10.66 -10.98 9.47
N ASP A 338 -11.14 -10.51 8.32
CA ASP A 338 -10.35 -9.60 7.49
C ASP A 338 -9.91 -8.34 8.27
N ALA A 339 -10.79 -7.85 9.15
CA ALA A 339 -10.57 -6.66 9.95
C ALA A 339 -9.32 -6.72 10.86
N VAL A 340 -8.90 -7.92 11.29
CA VAL A 340 -7.69 -8.08 12.12
C VAL A 340 -6.45 -7.54 11.40
N GLY A 341 -6.35 -7.73 10.09
CA GLY A 341 -5.22 -7.29 9.27
C GLY A 341 -5.28 -5.81 8.87
N PHE A 342 -6.43 -5.14 8.98
CA PHE A 342 -6.60 -3.80 8.41
C PHE A 342 -5.71 -2.75 9.07
N LYS A 343 -5.52 -2.83 10.39
CA LYS A 343 -4.67 -1.89 11.15
C LYS A 343 -3.20 -2.00 10.78
N ALA A 344 -2.73 -3.19 10.42
CA ALA A 344 -1.36 -3.40 9.95
C ALA A 344 -1.11 -2.62 8.64
N ILE A 345 -2.07 -2.62 7.72
CA ILE A 345 -2.00 -1.86 6.46
C ILE A 345 -1.95 -0.35 6.70
N LEU A 346 -2.68 0.16 7.69
CA LEU A 346 -2.56 1.58 8.07
C LEU A 346 -1.16 1.91 8.55
N ILE A 347 -0.59 1.10 9.45
CA ILE A 347 0.75 1.33 9.99
C ILE A 347 1.80 1.29 8.87
N ARG A 348 1.70 0.34 7.95
CA ARG A 348 2.56 0.24 6.76
C ARG A 348 2.48 1.49 5.88
N GLY A 349 1.27 1.97 5.58
CA GLY A 349 1.10 3.20 4.78
C GLY A 349 1.65 4.45 5.49
N LEU A 350 1.47 4.54 6.81
CA LEU A 350 2.07 5.60 7.62
C LEU A 350 3.60 5.55 7.62
N ASP A 351 4.19 4.36 7.68
CA ASP A 351 5.65 4.19 7.64
C ASP A 351 6.27 4.60 6.29
N GLU A 352 5.57 4.34 5.18
CA GLU A 352 5.98 4.84 3.86
C GLU A 352 5.93 6.37 3.80
N VAL A 353 4.84 6.97 4.31
CA VAL A 353 4.73 8.44 4.43
C VAL A 353 5.86 8.99 5.31
N TYR A 354 6.18 8.34 6.42
CA TYR A 354 7.29 8.73 7.29
C TYR A 354 8.62 8.75 6.52
N THR A 355 8.91 7.69 5.77
CA THR A 355 10.16 7.55 5.00
C THR A 355 10.30 8.64 3.95
N ARG A 356 9.22 8.95 3.22
CA ARG A 356 9.22 9.97 2.14
C ARG A 356 9.04 11.41 2.63
N SER A 357 8.81 11.61 3.93
CA SER A 357 8.59 12.93 4.54
C SER A 357 9.81 13.47 5.30
N ALA A 358 11.03 13.11 4.87
CA ALA A 358 12.28 13.51 5.53
C ALA A 358 12.44 15.02 5.76
N THR A 359 11.82 15.87 4.93
CA THR A 359 11.83 17.33 5.05
C THR A 359 10.73 17.88 5.96
N ASN A 360 9.68 17.11 6.26
CA ASN A 360 8.59 17.48 7.16
C ASN A 360 8.76 16.79 8.51
N LYS A 361 9.69 17.30 9.33
CA LYS A 361 10.01 16.75 10.65
C LYS A 361 8.81 16.71 11.63
N PRO A 362 7.93 17.72 11.69
CA PRO A 362 6.72 17.62 12.51
C PRO A 362 5.81 16.46 12.14
N LEU A 363 5.63 16.18 10.84
CA LEU A 363 4.85 15.03 10.38
C LEU A 363 5.53 13.70 10.72
N GLN A 364 6.83 13.57 10.46
CA GLN A 364 7.62 12.38 10.84
C GLN A 364 7.49 12.10 12.35
N ARG A 365 7.54 13.15 13.17
CA ARG A 365 7.33 13.05 14.60
C ARG A 365 5.94 12.54 14.93
N LEU A 366 4.88 13.12 14.35
CA LEU A 366 3.52 12.69 14.62
C LEU A 366 3.33 11.19 14.30
N ILE A 367 3.80 10.75 13.14
CA ILE A 367 3.73 9.35 12.72
C ILE A 367 4.50 8.44 13.69
N SER A 368 5.76 8.79 13.98
CA SER A 368 6.57 8.00 14.92
C SER A 368 5.89 7.87 16.28
N ARG A 369 5.30 8.96 16.80
CA ARG A 369 4.62 8.92 18.11
C ARG A 369 3.36 8.06 18.09
N TYR A 370 2.65 8.00 16.96
CA TYR A 370 1.49 7.13 16.80
C TYR A 370 1.89 5.64 16.70
N VAL A 371 2.98 5.34 15.99
CA VAL A 371 3.57 3.98 15.93
C VAL A 371 4.09 3.55 17.31
N ASP A 372 4.76 4.44 18.05
CA ASP A 372 5.25 4.18 19.41
C ASP A 372 4.12 3.76 20.36
N VAL A 373 2.93 4.37 20.24
CA VAL A 373 1.74 3.99 21.02
C VAL A 373 1.37 2.53 20.76
N GLN A 374 1.30 2.12 19.49
CA GLN A 374 0.90 0.76 19.12
C GLN A 374 1.96 -0.26 19.54
N TYR A 375 3.23 0.06 19.29
CA TYR A 375 4.36 -0.78 19.67
C TYR A 375 4.39 -1.03 21.18
N ASN A 376 4.28 0.03 21.98
CA ASN A 376 4.26 -0.12 23.44
C ASN A 376 2.99 -0.80 23.95
N ALA A 377 1.83 -0.60 23.30
CA ALA A 377 0.61 -1.34 23.66
C ALA A 377 0.76 -2.85 23.39
N LEU A 378 1.34 -3.21 22.24
CA LEU A 378 1.64 -4.60 21.89
C LEU A 378 2.55 -5.26 22.92
N LEU A 379 3.64 -4.60 23.33
CA LEU A 379 4.58 -5.16 24.30
C LEU A 379 4.03 -5.21 25.73
N ASP A 380 3.30 -4.16 26.15
CA ASP A 380 2.90 -4.02 27.56
C ASP A 380 1.56 -4.71 27.87
N LEU A 381 0.65 -4.79 26.90
CA LEU A 381 -0.75 -5.18 27.12
C LEU A 381 -1.15 -6.44 26.36
N ALA A 382 -0.59 -6.68 25.18
CA ALA A 382 -1.03 -7.74 24.26
C ALA A 382 0.04 -8.81 23.99
N GLY A 383 1.22 -8.67 24.59
CA GLY A 383 2.40 -9.50 24.33
C GLY A 383 2.56 -10.62 25.35
N ASN A 384 2.85 -11.82 24.86
CA ASN A 384 3.25 -12.99 25.62
C ASN A 384 4.57 -13.50 25.03
N ASP A 385 5.69 -13.00 25.56
CA ASP A 385 7.01 -13.11 24.96
C ASP A 385 7.04 -12.53 23.51
N ASN A 386 7.23 -13.38 22.50
CA ASN A 386 7.31 -12.98 21.08
C ASN A 386 5.96 -13.18 20.34
N VAL A 387 4.89 -13.46 21.08
CA VAL A 387 3.53 -13.67 20.56
C VAL A 387 2.67 -12.46 20.88
N TYR A 388 1.85 -12.03 19.93
CA TYR A 388 1.00 -10.85 20.08
C TYR A 388 -0.47 -11.15 19.80
N SER A 389 -1.37 -10.62 20.64
CA SER A 389 -2.82 -10.69 20.41
C SER A 389 -3.28 -9.69 19.36
N ALA A 390 -4.34 -10.04 18.63
CA ALA A 390 -5.08 -9.09 17.80
C ALA A 390 -5.68 -7.93 18.62
N SER A 391 -5.96 -8.14 19.91
CA SER A 391 -6.43 -7.09 20.81
C SER A 391 -5.27 -6.30 21.40
N TRP A 392 -4.91 -5.17 20.79
CA TRP A 392 -3.76 -4.36 21.24
C TRP A 392 -3.97 -3.67 22.59
N THR A 393 -5.23 -3.59 23.05
CA THR A 393 -5.59 -3.17 24.41
C THR A 393 -5.38 -4.27 25.44
N GLY A 394 -4.98 -5.47 25.01
CA GLY A 394 -4.85 -6.67 25.82
C GLY A 394 -6.18 -7.41 26.05
N PRO A 395 -6.13 -8.56 26.76
CA PRO A 395 -4.93 -9.14 27.38
C PRO A 395 -4.02 -9.88 26.38
N PRO A 396 -2.82 -10.31 26.80
CA PRO A 396 -1.98 -11.19 26.01
C PRO A 396 -2.64 -12.54 25.75
N GLN A 397 -2.18 -13.23 24.70
CA GLN A 397 -2.72 -14.53 24.30
C GLN A 397 -1.64 -15.53 23.87
N ASN A 398 -2.08 -16.78 23.67
CA ASN A 398 -1.29 -17.76 22.94
C ASN A 398 -1.23 -17.42 21.45
N PHE A 399 -0.33 -18.09 20.74
CA PHE A 399 -0.12 -17.82 19.31
C PHE A 399 -1.40 -18.02 18.51
N THR A 400 -1.77 -16.97 17.79
CA THR A 400 -2.69 -17.01 16.67
C THR A 400 -2.04 -16.34 15.48
N THR A 401 -2.24 -16.91 14.30
CA THR A 401 -1.61 -16.40 13.08
C THR A 401 -2.12 -15.01 12.72
N TRP A 402 -3.40 -14.71 12.99
CA TRP A 402 -4.01 -13.39 12.75
C TRP A 402 -3.53 -12.34 13.75
N GLY A 403 -3.37 -12.70 15.03
CA GLY A 403 -2.81 -11.79 16.05
C GLY A 403 -1.36 -11.44 15.74
N GLN A 404 -0.57 -12.44 15.34
CA GLN A 404 0.82 -12.24 14.94
C GLN A 404 0.92 -11.36 13.70
N LEU A 405 0.16 -11.65 12.64
CA LEU A 405 0.07 -10.83 11.42
C LEU A 405 -0.19 -9.36 11.74
N ALA A 406 -1.18 -9.08 12.60
CA ALA A 406 -1.55 -7.71 12.95
C ALA A 406 -0.39 -6.92 13.56
N ALA A 407 0.52 -7.58 14.28
CA ALA A 407 1.64 -6.93 14.96
C ALA A 407 2.84 -6.63 14.04
N LEU A 408 3.04 -7.37 12.95
CA LEU A 408 4.30 -7.35 12.17
C LEU A 408 4.66 -5.96 11.64
N ASP A 409 3.71 -5.26 11.00
CA ASP A 409 3.99 -3.92 10.46
C ASP A 409 4.27 -2.89 11.56
N VAL A 410 3.74 -3.05 12.78
CA VAL A 410 4.10 -2.21 13.92
C VAL A 410 5.54 -2.46 14.35
N MET A 411 5.96 -3.73 14.41
CA MET A 411 7.33 -4.07 14.78
C MET A 411 8.33 -3.53 13.75
N VAL A 412 8.01 -3.63 12.46
CA VAL A 412 8.81 -3.09 11.37
C VAL A 412 8.87 -1.56 11.41
N ALA A 413 7.71 -0.88 11.47
CA ALA A 413 7.65 0.59 11.53
C ALA A 413 8.34 1.14 12.78
N SER A 414 8.36 0.38 13.89
CA SER A 414 9.05 0.79 15.11
C SER A 414 10.55 1.00 14.89
N LEU A 415 11.18 0.33 13.90
CA LEU A 415 12.60 0.49 13.57
C LEU A 415 12.92 1.93 13.10
N ASN A 416 11.93 2.61 12.52
CA ASN A 416 12.02 3.98 12.05
C ASN A 416 11.83 5.06 13.15
N ALA A 417 11.54 4.68 14.40
CA ALA A 417 11.20 5.61 15.49
C ALA A 417 12.23 6.73 15.74
N GLU A 418 11.76 7.92 16.15
CA GLU A 418 12.60 9.08 16.48
C GLU A 418 13.47 8.82 17.72
N GLY A 419 14.80 8.84 17.56
CA GLY A 419 15.73 8.76 18.68
C GLY A 419 17.15 8.36 18.31
N GLU A 420 17.34 7.77 17.13
CA GLU A 420 18.65 7.33 16.67
C GLU A 420 19.05 8.03 15.38
N ASP A 421 20.27 8.57 15.41
CA ASP A 421 20.91 9.24 14.30
C ASP A 421 21.13 8.17 13.20
N ARG A 422 20.21 8.07 12.22
CA ARG A 422 20.43 7.28 10.99
C ARG A 422 21.81 7.55 10.38
N ARG A 423 22.38 8.72 10.65
CA ARG A 423 23.73 9.16 10.25
C ARG A 423 24.89 8.37 10.85
N ARG A 424 24.69 7.55 11.88
CA ARG A 424 25.82 6.85 12.52
C ARG A 424 26.16 5.51 11.89
N ILE A 425 25.27 4.92 11.09
CA ILE A 425 25.45 3.55 10.59
C ILE A 425 25.49 3.46 9.06
N TYR A 426 24.75 4.29 8.33
CA TYR A 426 24.72 4.19 6.86
C TYR A 426 24.89 5.55 6.21
N GLY A 427 25.95 5.67 5.40
CA GLY A 427 26.30 6.88 4.67
C GLY A 427 25.15 7.36 3.80
N ASP A 428 25.26 8.63 3.39
CA ASP A 428 24.34 9.37 2.52
C ASP A 428 24.11 8.64 1.19
N HIS A 429 23.34 7.55 1.21
CA HIS A 429 22.89 6.85 0.02
C HIS A 429 21.66 7.58 -0.46
N ASP A 430 21.91 8.50 -1.38
CA ASP A 430 20.90 9.05 -2.28
C ASP A 430 20.13 7.87 -2.91
N GLN A 431 18.97 7.57 -2.32
CA GLN A 431 18.07 6.46 -2.65
C GLN A 431 17.62 6.48 -4.12
N TYR A 432 17.99 7.52 -4.88
CA TYR A 432 17.63 7.74 -6.28
C TYR A 432 18.79 7.60 -7.28
N THR A 433 20.04 7.41 -6.83
CA THR A 433 21.18 7.30 -7.77
C THR A 433 21.15 5.98 -8.55
N TRP A 434 20.63 4.90 -7.96
CA TRP A 434 20.59 3.57 -8.56
C TRP A 434 19.38 3.40 -9.52
N LEU A 435 18.21 4.00 -9.23
CA LEU A 435 17.06 4.05 -10.15
C LEU A 435 17.42 4.69 -11.51
N ARG A 436 18.27 5.73 -11.50
CA ARG A 436 18.81 6.33 -12.74
C ARG A 436 19.76 5.41 -13.51
N ARG A 437 20.29 4.35 -12.89
CA ARG A 437 21.11 3.30 -13.55
C ARG A 437 20.22 2.19 -14.10
N LEU A 438 19.20 1.75 -13.36
CA LEU A 438 18.23 0.76 -13.83
C LEU A 438 17.50 1.22 -15.11
N ARG A 439 17.09 2.50 -15.14
CA ARG A 439 16.48 3.14 -16.33
C ARG A 439 17.38 3.10 -17.58
N ARG A 440 18.70 3.16 -17.41
CA ARG A 440 19.66 3.03 -18.52
C ARG A 440 19.79 1.59 -19.03
N ASN A 441 19.67 0.61 -18.14
CA ASN A 441 19.78 -0.81 -18.50
C ASN A 441 18.49 -1.35 -19.13
N LEU A 442 17.31 -1.01 -18.58
CA LEU A 442 16.02 -1.40 -19.15
C LEU A 442 15.79 -0.78 -20.54
N GLY A 443 16.16 0.49 -20.74
CA GLY A 443 16.10 1.14 -22.06
C GLY A 443 17.00 0.50 -23.13
N SER A 444 17.93 -0.39 -22.75
CA SER A 444 18.75 -1.16 -23.69
C SER A 444 18.12 -2.49 -24.10
N ILE A 445 17.27 -3.07 -23.23
CA ILE A 445 16.56 -4.33 -23.47
C ILE A 445 15.42 -4.11 -24.46
N TRP A 446 14.62 -3.06 -24.27
CA TRP A 446 13.53 -2.70 -25.20
C TRP A 446 14.01 -2.25 -26.60
N LYS A 447 15.27 -1.81 -26.73
CA LYS A 447 15.87 -1.47 -28.04
C LYS A 447 16.39 -2.67 -28.83
N GLN A 448 16.41 -3.86 -28.23
CA GLN A 448 16.81 -5.10 -28.91
C GLN A 448 15.64 -5.88 -29.51
N GLU A 449 14.40 -5.62 -29.09
CA GLU A 449 13.21 -6.27 -29.67
C GLU A 449 12.66 -5.56 -30.93
N ASP A 450 13.09 -4.32 -31.19
CA ASP A 450 12.74 -3.53 -32.38
C ASP A 450 13.80 -3.62 -33.51
N ARG A 451 14.57 -4.72 -33.62
CA ARG A 451 15.50 -4.95 -34.75
C ARG A 451 15.34 -6.29 -35.44
#